data_AF-A0A3S4F6S6-F1
#
_entry.id   AF-A0A3S4F6S6-F1
#
_cell.length_a   1.000
_cell.length_b   1.000
_cell.length_c   1.000
_cell.angle_alpha   90.00
_cell.angle_beta   90.00
_cell.angle_gamma   90.00
#
_symmetry.space_group_name_H-M   'P 1'
#
loop_
_entity.id
_entity.type
_entity.pdbx_description
1 polymer ?
#
loop_
_entity_poly.entity_id
_entity_poly.type
_entity_poly.pdbx_seq_one_letter_code
_entity_poly.pdbx_strand_id
1 'polypeptide(L)'
;MLNSASMTRDDYDQTLLGGLTSPVKGLQMTRPVVIIDEPHRFARDNKFYRAIQAIQPQMIVRFGATFPDIVEGKGKNKCVRKDYYRRQPQFDLNAVDSFNDGLVKGIDIYYPNLPKNRPTIVISLTASRQRN
;
A
#
# COMPACT_ATOMS: atom_id res chain seq x y z
N MET A 1 4.44 13.80 4.65
CA MET A 1 3.73 14.95 4.06
C MET A 1 2.41 15.22 4.75
N LEU A 2 1.43 14.30 4.82
CA LEU A 2 0.17 14.59 5.54
C LEU A 2 0.31 14.75 7.07
N ASN A 3 1.33 14.12 7.67
CA ASN A 3 1.61 14.19 9.11
C ASN A 3 2.60 15.31 9.50
N SER A 4 2.72 16.38 8.72
CA SER A 4 3.59 17.52 9.07
C SER A 4 2.80 18.62 9.78
N ALA A 5 3.47 19.37 10.66
CA ALA A 5 2.87 20.53 11.32
C ALA A 5 2.35 21.57 10.31
N SER A 6 3.00 21.69 9.15
CA SER A 6 2.55 22.56 8.06
C SER A 6 1.16 22.21 7.52
N MET A 7 0.72 20.95 7.60
CA MET A 7 -0.60 20.55 7.12
C MET A 7 -1.72 20.91 8.12
N THR A 8 -1.39 20.94 9.41
CA THR A 8 -2.36 21.15 10.50
C THR A 8 -2.48 22.60 10.96
N ARG A 9 -1.51 23.45 10.60
CA ARG A 9 -1.57 24.90 10.84
C ARG A 9 -2.82 25.52 10.21
N ASP A 10 -3.33 26.56 10.84
CA ASP A 10 -4.51 27.32 10.46
C ASP A 10 -4.26 28.83 10.39
N ASP A 11 -2.99 29.23 10.37
CA ASP A 11 -2.52 30.62 10.36
C ASP A 11 -1.92 31.03 9.01
N TYR A 12 -2.28 30.33 7.93
CA TYR A 12 -1.82 30.73 6.60
C TYR A 12 -2.60 31.95 6.09
N ASP A 13 -1.87 32.98 5.66
CA ASP A 13 -2.43 34.22 5.09
C ASP A 13 -3.21 33.98 3.79
N GLN A 14 -2.90 32.90 3.09
CA GLN A 14 -3.59 32.50 1.87
C GLN A 14 -4.79 31.63 2.19
N THR A 15 -5.98 32.09 1.78
CA THR A 15 -7.22 31.34 1.96
C THR A 15 -7.51 30.42 0.79
N LEU A 16 -7.91 29.19 1.09
CA LEU A 16 -8.39 28.18 0.16
C LEU A 16 -9.91 28.05 0.29
N LEU A 17 -10.61 27.77 -0.81
CA LEU A 17 -12.04 27.38 -0.83
C LEU A 17 -12.93 28.16 0.16
N GLY A 18 -13.03 29.48 0.00
CA GLY A 18 -13.96 30.30 0.80
C GLY A 18 -13.47 30.69 2.20
N GLY A 19 -12.17 30.90 2.38
CA GLY A 19 -11.62 31.47 3.63
C GLY A 19 -10.82 30.50 4.49
N LEU A 20 -10.60 29.26 4.05
CA LEU A 20 -9.87 28.27 4.84
C LEU A 20 -8.38 28.58 4.84
N THR A 21 -7.84 28.76 6.03
CA THR A 21 -6.42 29.02 6.28
C THR A 21 -5.66 27.75 6.66
N SER A 22 -6.29 26.56 6.58
CA SER A 22 -5.65 25.28 6.93
C SER A 22 -5.72 24.28 5.77
N PRO A 23 -4.58 23.73 5.31
CA PRO A 23 -4.55 22.76 4.22
C PRO A 23 -5.39 21.50 4.48
N VAL A 24 -5.35 20.93 5.69
CA VAL A 24 -6.18 19.75 6.04
C VAL A 24 -7.66 20.07 5.97
N LYS A 25 -8.10 21.24 6.46
CA LYS A 25 -9.51 21.66 6.35
C LYS A 25 -9.91 21.87 4.88
N GLY A 26 -9.02 22.44 4.07
CA GLY A 26 -9.22 22.57 2.63
C GLY A 26 -9.45 21.21 1.97
N LEU A 27 -8.60 20.22 2.28
CA LEU A 27 -8.76 18.85 1.78
C LEU A 27 -10.02 18.16 2.30
N GLN A 28 -10.43 18.39 3.56
CA GLN A 28 -11.69 17.85 4.08
C GLN A 28 -12.90 18.39 3.30
N MET A 29 -12.89 19.70 2.99
CA MET A 29 -14.00 20.37 2.32
C MET A 29 -14.23 19.86 0.89
N THR A 30 -13.19 19.39 0.21
CA THR A 30 -13.33 18.80 -1.14
C THR A 30 -13.97 17.40 -1.12
N ARG A 31 -14.19 16.81 0.05
CA ARG A 31 -14.76 15.46 0.22
C ARG A 31 -14.00 14.41 -0.60
N PRO A 32 -12.71 14.16 -0.28
CA PRO A 32 -11.82 13.47 -1.19
C PRO A 32 -12.10 11.96 -1.23
N VAL A 33 -11.78 11.36 -2.38
CA VAL A 33 -11.54 9.92 -2.50
C VAL A 33 -10.03 9.71 -2.42
N VAL A 34 -9.59 8.83 -1.53
CA VAL A 34 -8.16 8.56 -1.31
C VAL A 34 -7.80 7.21 -1.93
N ILE A 35 -6.77 7.22 -2.77
CA ILE A 35 -6.16 6.02 -3.31
C ILE A 35 -4.82 5.82 -2.60
N ILE A 36 -4.63 4.63 -2.03
CA ILE A 36 -3.38 4.23 -1.37
C ILE A 36 -2.70 3.17 -2.23
N ASP A 37 -1.51 3.49 -2.68
CA ASP A 37 -0.58 2.54 -3.27
C ASP A 37 0.29 1.92 -2.16
N GLU A 38 0.59 0.63 -2.29
CA GLU A 38 1.36 -0.16 -1.33
C GLU A 38 0.86 -0.07 0.14
N PRO A 39 -0.34 -0.59 0.44
CA PRO A 39 -1.02 -0.40 1.72
C PRO A 39 -0.30 -1.03 2.91
N HIS A 40 0.61 -1.98 2.70
CA HIS A 40 1.46 -2.52 3.76
C HIS A 40 2.31 -1.45 4.46
N ARG A 41 2.58 -0.31 3.80
CA ARG A 41 3.29 0.84 4.40
C ARG A 41 2.40 1.68 5.34
N PHE A 42 1.09 1.51 5.25
CA PHE A 42 0.07 2.32 5.93
C PHE A 42 -0.81 1.46 6.84
N ALA A 43 -0.17 0.64 7.70
CA ALA A 43 -0.88 -0.10 8.75
C ALA A 43 -1.77 0.84 9.58
N ARG A 44 -2.93 0.36 10.01
CA ARG A 44 -4.00 1.20 10.60
C ARG A 44 -3.59 1.92 11.89
N ASP A 45 -2.66 1.36 12.62
CA ASP A 45 -2.10 1.90 13.86
C ASP A 45 -1.03 2.99 13.62
N ASN A 46 -0.52 3.10 12.39
CA ASN A 46 0.54 4.02 12.03
C ASN A 46 0.05 5.49 11.95
N LYS A 47 0.92 6.43 12.33
CA LYS A 47 0.70 7.88 12.25
C LYS A 47 0.28 8.36 10.86
N PHE A 48 0.79 7.72 9.80
CA PHE A 48 0.44 8.08 8.43
C PHE A 48 -1.01 7.73 8.08
N TYR A 49 -1.50 6.59 8.58
CA TYR A 49 -2.90 6.20 8.38
C TYR A 49 -3.85 7.13 9.13
N ARG A 50 -3.49 7.54 10.36
CA ARG A 50 -4.23 8.56 11.12
C ARG A 50 -4.29 9.89 10.39
N ALA A 51 -3.21 10.31 9.74
CA ALA A 51 -3.20 11.53 8.93
C ALA A 51 -4.13 11.44 7.70
N ILE A 52 -4.24 10.26 7.08
CA ILE A 52 -5.22 10.01 6.01
C ILE A 52 -6.65 10.04 6.55
N GLN A 53 -6.89 9.51 7.75
CA GLN A 53 -8.21 9.60 8.37
C GLN A 53 -8.58 11.05 8.74
N ALA A 54 -7.59 11.87 9.10
CA ALA A 54 -7.80 13.27 9.45
C ALA A 54 -8.39 14.09 8.30
N ILE A 55 -8.13 13.75 7.04
CA ILE A 55 -8.74 14.45 5.88
C ILE A 55 -10.18 14.01 5.57
N GLN A 56 -10.78 13.14 6.40
CA GLN A 56 -12.16 12.67 6.31
C GLN A 56 -12.60 12.25 4.89
N PRO A 57 -11.89 11.30 4.26
CA PRO A 57 -12.20 10.89 2.90
C PRO A 57 -13.57 10.19 2.82
N GLN A 58 -14.31 10.41 1.74
CA GLN A 58 -15.57 9.71 1.48
C GLN A 58 -15.36 8.21 1.23
N MET A 59 -14.21 7.88 0.65
CA MET A 59 -13.82 6.52 0.30
C MET A 59 -12.31 6.40 0.31
N ILE A 60 -11.82 5.24 0.76
CA ILE A 60 -10.42 4.84 0.64
C ILE A 60 -10.36 3.57 -0.19
N VAL A 61 -9.60 3.61 -1.30
CA VAL A 61 -9.30 2.46 -2.14
C VAL A 61 -7.82 2.13 -1.99
N ARG A 62 -7.49 0.86 -1.76
CA ARG A 62 -6.12 0.41 -1.53
C ARG A 62 -5.71 -0.58 -2.62
N PHE A 63 -4.60 -0.32 -3.28
CA PHE A 63 -4.02 -1.19 -4.30
C PHE A 63 -2.63 -1.64 -3.86
N GLY A 64 -2.36 -2.94 -3.95
CA GLY A 64 -1.02 -3.45 -3.73
C GLY A 64 -0.97 -4.97 -3.73
N ALA A 65 0.24 -5.50 -3.86
CA ALA A 65 0.49 -6.93 -3.88
C ALA A 65 0.46 -7.55 -2.47
N THR A 66 0.73 -6.75 -1.43
CA THR A 66 0.75 -7.20 -0.05
C THR A 66 -0.06 -6.30 0.87
N PHE A 67 -0.75 -6.93 1.82
CA PHE A 67 -1.54 -6.26 2.83
C PHE A 67 -1.03 -6.61 4.23
N PRO A 68 -1.10 -5.67 5.18
CA PRO A 68 -0.69 -5.92 6.55
C PRO A 68 -1.61 -6.95 7.21
N ASP A 69 -1.10 -7.68 8.19
CA ASP A 69 -1.88 -8.64 8.96
C ASP A 69 -2.54 -7.98 10.17
N ILE A 70 -3.76 -8.41 10.48
CA ILE A 70 -4.48 -8.08 11.69
C ILE A 70 -4.73 -9.35 12.51
N VAL A 71 -4.65 -9.19 13.82
CA VAL A 71 -4.97 -10.25 14.77
C VAL A 71 -6.38 -10.02 15.28
N GLU A 72 -7.28 -10.96 15.03
CA GLU A 72 -8.64 -10.96 15.57
C GLU A 72 -8.78 -12.05 16.65
N GLY A 73 -9.52 -11.74 17.71
CA GLY A 73 -9.74 -12.64 18.83
C GLY A 73 -8.65 -12.59 19.91
N LYS A 74 -8.85 -13.37 20.97
CA LYS A 74 -7.94 -13.47 22.14
C LYS A 74 -7.76 -14.94 22.54
N GLY A 75 -6.62 -15.27 23.14
CA GLY A 75 -6.32 -16.61 23.65
C GLY A 75 -6.37 -17.69 22.57
N LYS A 76 -7.10 -18.79 22.84
CA LYS A 76 -7.25 -19.94 21.92
C LYS A 76 -7.97 -19.60 20.61
N ASN A 77 -8.70 -18.48 20.56
CA ASN A 77 -9.44 -18.03 19.38
C ASN A 77 -8.68 -16.97 18.56
N LYS A 78 -7.37 -16.82 18.79
CA LYS A 78 -6.53 -15.89 18.02
C LYS A 78 -6.45 -16.35 16.57
N CYS A 79 -6.90 -15.53 15.64
CA CYS A 79 -6.72 -15.75 14.21
C CYS A 79 -6.00 -14.56 13.58
N VAL A 80 -5.09 -14.85 12.65
CA VAL A 80 -4.36 -13.84 11.87
C VAL A 80 -4.98 -13.79 10.51
N ARG A 81 -5.37 -12.60 10.05
CA ARG A 81 -6.00 -12.39 8.75
C ARG A 81 -5.41 -11.15 8.11
N LYS A 82 -5.48 -11.07 6.78
CA LYS A 82 -5.10 -9.85 6.06
C LYS A 82 -6.07 -8.72 6.37
N ASP A 83 -5.53 -7.53 6.55
CA ASP A 83 -6.32 -6.32 6.78
C ASP A 83 -7.02 -5.89 5.49
N TYR A 84 -8.23 -6.38 5.25
CA TYR A 84 -9.13 -5.90 4.21
C TYR A 84 -10.30 -5.13 4.83
N TYR A 85 -10.67 -3.99 4.25
CA TYR A 85 -11.81 -3.21 4.76
C TYR A 85 -13.12 -4.01 4.77
N ARG A 86 -13.32 -4.88 3.78
CA ARG A 86 -14.51 -5.73 3.65
C ARG A 86 -14.21 -7.20 3.93
N ARG A 87 -13.15 -7.49 4.72
CA ARG A 87 -12.65 -8.85 5.04
C ARG A 87 -12.17 -9.71 3.87
N GLN A 88 -12.44 -9.29 2.63
CA GLN A 88 -11.96 -9.89 1.40
C GLN A 88 -11.54 -8.80 0.39
N PRO A 89 -10.61 -9.09 -0.53
CA PRO A 89 -10.33 -8.18 -1.64
C PRO A 89 -11.58 -8.04 -2.53
N GLN A 90 -11.78 -6.86 -3.12
CA GLN A 90 -12.87 -6.67 -4.09
C GLN A 90 -12.49 -7.20 -5.47
N PHE A 91 -11.19 -7.32 -5.72
CA PHE A 91 -10.58 -7.91 -6.89
C PHE A 91 -9.20 -8.44 -6.46
N ASP A 92 -8.84 -9.63 -6.92
CA ASP A 92 -7.56 -10.27 -6.62
C ASP A 92 -6.98 -10.82 -7.91
N LEU A 93 -5.83 -10.28 -8.31
CA LEU A 93 -4.99 -10.81 -9.38
C LEU A 93 -3.70 -11.25 -8.70
N ASN A 94 -3.62 -12.53 -8.37
CA ASN A 94 -2.50 -13.05 -7.60
C ASN A 94 -1.25 -13.27 -8.48
N ALA A 95 -0.13 -13.57 -7.84
CA ALA A 95 1.15 -13.77 -8.54
C ALA A 95 1.11 -14.96 -9.51
N VAL A 96 0.45 -16.06 -9.14
CA VAL A 96 0.36 -17.27 -9.96
C VAL A 96 -0.43 -16.99 -11.24
N ASP A 97 -1.60 -16.37 -11.11
CA ASP A 97 -2.44 -15.97 -12.24
C ASP A 97 -1.69 -14.98 -13.13
N SER A 98 -0.97 -14.03 -12.54
CA SER A 98 -0.14 -13.06 -13.27
C SER A 98 0.96 -13.73 -14.11
N PHE A 99 1.59 -14.80 -13.62
CA PHE A 99 2.58 -15.56 -14.38
C PHE A 99 1.91 -16.45 -15.45
N ASN A 100 0.82 -17.14 -15.10
CA ASN A 100 0.10 -18.05 -16.00
C ASN A 100 -0.52 -17.32 -17.20
N ASP A 101 -1.08 -16.13 -16.98
CA ASP A 101 -1.68 -15.30 -18.02
C ASP A 101 -0.64 -14.52 -18.83
N GLY A 102 0.66 -14.69 -18.54
CA GLY A 102 1.74 -14.00 -19.23
C GLY A 102 1.77 -12.49 -19.00
N LEU A 103 1.15 -12.01 -17.91
CA LEU A 103 1.14 -10.59 -17.53
C LEU A 103 2.49 -10.12 -16.98
N VAL A 104 3.32 -11.06 -16.51
CA VAL A 104 4.65 -10.80 -15.93
C VAL A 104 5.70 -11.70 -16.59
N LYS A 105 6.94 -11.21 -16.72
CA LYS A 105 8.06 -11.98 -17.29
C LYS A 105 8.48 -13.12 -16.37
N GLY A 106 8.78 -14.28 -16.96
CA GLY A 106 9.40 -15.40 -16.25
C GLY A 106 10.75 -15.04 -15.61
N ILE A 107 11.11 -15.77 -14.55
CA ILE A 107 12.34 -15.59 -13.80
C ILE A 107 13.24 -16.79 -14.09
N ASP A 108 14.51 -16.53 -14.42
CA ASP A 108 15.54 -17.56 -14.58
C ASP A 108 16.66 -17.32 -13.56
N ILE A 109 16.84 -18.26 -12.63
CA ILE A 109 17.75 -18.08 -11.49
C ILE A 109 19.03 -18.84 -11.76
N TYR A 110 20.14 -18.10 -11.87
CA TYR A 110 21.46 -18.67 -12.08
C TYR A 110 22.27 -18.67 -10.78
N TYR A 111 22.70 -19.84 -10.33
CA TYR A 111 23.58 -20.00 -9.18
C TYR A 111 25.03 -20.20 -9.66
N PRO A 112 25.87 -19.15 -9.68
CA PRO A 112 27.27 -19.30 -10.07
C PRO A 112 28.03 -20.14 -9.05
N ASN A 113 28.95 -20.99 -9.52
CA ASN A 113 29.93 -21.66 -8.67
C ASN A 113 30.94 -20.63 -8.14
N LEU A 114 30.78 -20.21 -6.89
CA LEU A 114 31.67 -19.27 -6.22
C LEU A 114 32.48 -19.98 -5.12
N PRO A 115 33.74 -19.57 -4.87
CA PRO A 115 34.51 -20.07 -3.74
C PRO A 115 33.79 -19.73 -2.42
N LYS A 116 33.88 -20.64 -1.42
CA LYS A 116 33.09 -20.68 -0.17
C LYS A 116 32.97 -19.36 0.63
N ASN A 117 33.79 -18.35 0.35
CA ASN A 117 33.83 -17.09 1.09
C ASN A 117 32.93 -15.96 0.57
N ARG A 118 32.19 -16.12 -0.54
CA ARG A 118 31.18 -15.13 -0.98
C ARG A 118 29.99 -15.78 -1.69
N PRO A 119 28.83 -15.97 -1.03
CA PRO A 119 27.61 -16.28 -1.75
C PRO A 119 27.15 -15.03 -2.52
N THR A 120 27.21 -15.06 -3.85
CA THR A 120 26.58 -14.06 -4.73
C THR A 120 25.55 -14.79 -5.59
N ILE A 121 24.28 -14.36 -5.51
CA ILE A 121 23.19 -14.87 -6.33
C ILE A 121 23.02 -13.92 -7.52
N VAL A 122 23.04 -14.45 -8.74
CA VAL A 122 22.79 -13.67 -9.95
C VAL A 122 21.38 -14.02 -10.44
N ILE A 123 20.49 -13.04 -10.45
CA ILE A 123 19.12 -13.22 -10.92
C ILE A 123 19.03 -12.62 -12.33
N SER A 124 18.69 -13.43 -13.32
CA SER A 124 18.44 -12.98 -14.70
C SER A 124 16.94 -12.97 -14.99
N LEU A 125 16.44 -11.84 -15.51
CA LEU A 125 15.05 -11.71 -15.92
C LEU A 125 14.94 -12.03 -17.41
N THR A 126 14.51 -13.25 -17.73
CA THR A 126 14.36 -13.71 -19.11
C THR A 126 12.93 -13.48 -19.59
N ALA A 127 12.76 -12.60 -20.58
CA ALA A 127 11.48 -12.42 -21.25
C ALA A 127 11.20 -13.62 -22.18
N SER A 128 10.78 -14.75 -21.62
CA SER A 128 10.28 -15.85 -22.43
C SER A 128 8.78 -15.64 -22.68
N ARG A 129 8.42 -15.42 -23.95
CA ARG A 129 7.04 -15.56 -24.39
C ARG A 129 6.79 -17.06 -24.43
N GLN A 130 6.14 -17.61 -23.39
CA GLN A 130 5.61 -18.97 -23.43
C GLN A 130 4.67 -19.02 -24.65
N ARG A 131 5.16 -19.59 -25.76
CA ARG A 131 4.31 -19.95 -26.88
C ARG A 131 3.60 -21.23 -26.46
N ASN A 132 2.29 -21.16 -26.29
CA ASN A 132 1.45 -22.35 -26.39
C ASN A 132 1.64 -22.99 -27.76
#